data_AF-X1P614-F1
#
_entry.id   AF-X1P614-F1
#
_cell.length_a   1.000
_cell.length_b   1.000
_cell.length_c   1.000
_cell.angle_alpha   90.00
_cell.angle_beta   90.00
_cell.angle_gamma   90.00
#
_symmetry.space_group_name_H-M   'P 1'
#
loop_
_entity.id
_entity.type
_entity.pdbx_description
1 polymer ?
#
loop_
_entity_poly.entity_id
_entity_poly.type
_entity_poly.pdbx_seq_one_letter_code
_entity_poly.pdbx_strand_id
1 'polypeptide(L)'
;MPTPEQILQAIEQVTDQESFINVLLRQTLGWEIPEGIGDVEEIAYAWSAEDLRAEGLDQKVVEGQVWQIQPLNAEVGQQWGIFVLEFKNDQAFVTGRGLTGPLRKVLRGLVPNRRNRQANLPAWDRDNLLFICTYEYKHFRFAYF
;
A
#
# COMPACT_ATOMS: atom_id res chain seq x y z
N MET A 1 -9.21 -18.43 -0.67
CA MET A 1 -9.22 -17.19 0.14
C MET A 1 -8.67 -17.53 1.50
N PRO A 2 -7.57 -16.91 1.93
CA PRO A 2 -7.00 -17.11 3.26
C PRO A 2 -7.98 -16.64 4.35
N THR A 3 -7.99 -17.30 5.50
CA THR A 3 -8.79 -16.86 6.65
C THR A 3 -8.13 -15.66 7.34
N PRO A 4 -8.90 -14.83 8.07
CA PRO A 4 -8.32 -13.72 8.84
C PRO A 4 -7.21 -14.17 9.81
N GLU A 5 -7.35 -15.36 10.40
CA GLU A 5 -6.35 -15.95 11.30
C GLU A 5 -5.04 -16.27 10.55
N GLN A 6 -5.13 -16.82 9.34
CA GLN A 6 -3.96 -17.09 8.50
C GLN A 6 -3.23 -15.80 8.13
N ILE A 7 -3.97 -14.73 7.84
CA ILE A 7 -3.39 -13.43 7.53
C ILE A 7 -2.68 -12.85 8.75
N LEU A 8 -3.29 -12.91 9.93
CA LEU A 8 -2.66 -12.44 11.18
C LEU A 8 -1.38 -13.23 11.50
N GLN A 9 -1.43 -14.55 11.36
CA GLN A 9 -0.26 -15.40 11.58
C GLN A 9 0.86 -15.11 10.57
N ALA A 10 0.51 -14.84 9.31
CA ALA A 10 1.48 -14.46 8.30
C ALA A 10 2.13 -13.11 8.61
N ILE A 11 1.34 -12.13 9.07
CA ILE A 11 1.84 -10.82 9.49
C ILE A 11 2.87 -10.95 10.62
N GLU A 12 2.64 -11.85 11.59
CA GLU A 12 3.60 -12.11 12.68
C GLU A 12 4.93 -12.75 12.20
N GLN A 13 4.91 -13.41 11.06
CA GLN A 13 6.10 -14.04 10.45
C GLN A 13 6.89 -13.07 9.57
N VAL A 14 6.33 -11.92 9.24
CA VAL A 14 7.02 -10.90 8.43
C VAL A 14 7.98 -10.12 9.33
N THR A 15 9.27 -10.14 8.98
CA THR A 15 10.34 -9.44 9.71
C THR A 15 11.08 -8.42 8.86
N ASP A 16 10.93 -8.51 7.54
CA ASP A 16 11.66 -7.75 6.54
C ASP A 16 10.87 -7.73 5.22
N GLN A 17 11.42 -7.06 4.23
CA GLN A 17 10.80 -6.89 2.92
C GLN A 17 10.66 -8.21 2.15
N GLU A 18 11.66 -9.09 2.24
CA GLU A 18 11.67 -10.38 1.57
C GLU A 18 10.58 -11.31 2.12
N SER A 19 10.44 -11.38 3.45
CA SER A 19 9.39 -12.12 4.13
C SER A 19 8.00 -11.52 3.89
N PHE A 20 7.87 -10.18 3.78
CA PHE A 20 6.62 -9.54 3.37
C PHE A 20 6.17 -10.05 1.99
N ILE A 21 7.07 -10.10 1.01
CA ILE A 21 6.75 -10.57 -0.34
C ILE A 21 6.47 -12.07 -0.35
N ASN A 22 7.38 -12.87 0.21
CA ASN A 22 7.30 -14.32 0.11
C ASN A 22 6.22 -14.93 1.02
N VAL A 23 6.12 -14.50 2.27
CA VAL A 23 5.20 -15.09 3.25
C VAL A 23 3.81 -14.49 3.13
N LEU A 24 3.69 -13.16 3.17
CA LEU A 24 2.38 -12.51 3.16
C LEU A 24 1.79 -12.45 1.76
N LEU A 25 2.47 -11.84 0.79
CA LEU A 25 1.89 -11.63 -0.54
C LEU A 25 1.79 -12.93 -1.34
N ARG A 26 2.88 -13.70 -1.42
CA ARG A 26 2.96 -14.88 -2.27
C ARG A 26 2.32 -16.12 -1.64
N GLN A 27 2.75 -16.52 -0.44
CA GLN A 27 2.23 -17.74 0.19
C GLN A 27 0.82 -17.58 0.76
N THR A 28 0.55 -16.47 1.47
CA THR A 28 -0.71 -16.30 2.18
C THR A 28 -1.80 -15.71 1.30
N LEU A 29 -1.52 -14.60 0.61
CA LEU A 29 -2.48 -13.98 -0.30
C LEU A 29 -2.54 -14.67 -1.67
N GLY A 30 -1.57 -15.53 -1.99
CA GLY A 30 -1.57 -16.32 -3.22
C GLY A 30 -1.27 -15.49 -4.47
N TRP A 31 -0.57 -14.36 -4.34
CA TRP A 31 -0.27 -13.50 -5.48
C TRP A 31 0.79 -14.11 -6.39
N GLU A 32 0.61 -13.98 -7.70
CA GLU A 32 1.52 -14.49 -8.73
C GLU A 32 2.76 -13.61 -8.87
N ILE A 33 3.58 -13.57 -7.82
CA ILE A 33 4.87 -12.89 -7.81
C ILE A 33 5.95 -13.87 -8.30
N PRO A 34 6.75 -13.50 -9.32
CA PRO A 34 7.87 -14.34 -9.79
C PRO A 34 8.84 -14.74 -8.68
N GLU A 35 9.45 -15.91 -8.83
CA GLU A 35 10.49 -16.38 -7.91
C GLU A 35 11.76 -15.52 -7.99
N GLY A 36 12.37 -15.25 -6.84
CA GLY A 36 13.61 -14.47 -6.74
C GLY A 36 13.41 -12.97 -6.53
N ILE A 37 12.17 -12.49 -6.47
CA ILE A 37 11.87 -11.11 -6.10
C ILE A 37 11.90 -10.97 -4.57
N GLY A 38 12.85 -10.18 -4.08
CA GLY A 38 13.01 -9.85 -2.66
C GLY A 38 12.59 -8.42 -2.31
N ASP A 39 12.51 -7.54 -3.31
CA ASP A 39 12.26 -6.11 -3.11
C ASP A 39 10.90 -5.69 -3.66
N VAL A 40 10.20 -4.85 -2.89
CA VAL A 40 8.88 -4.30 -3.28
C VAL A 40 9.01 -3.40 -4.51
N GLU A 41 10.17 -2.75 -4.69
CA GLU A 41 10.44 -1.88 -5.84
C GLU A 41 10.37 -2.62 -7.18
N GLU A 42 10.61 -3.94 -7.19
CA GLU A 42 10.55 -4.77 -8.39
C GLU A 42 9.11 -5.05 -8.85
N ILE A 43 8.16 -5.03 -7.91
CA ILE A 43 6.74 -5.35 -8.14
C ILE A 43 5.82 -4.15 -7.96
N ALA A 44 6.37 -2.97 -7.69
CA ALA A 44 5.61 -1.77 -7.39
C ALA A 44 6.16 -0.53 -8.09
N TYR A 45 5.29 0.45 -8.30
CA TYR A 45 5.67 1.79 -8.74
C TYR A 45 5.78 2.72 -7.54
N ALA A 46 6.92 3.42 -7.41
CA ALA A 46 7.08 4.50 -6.46
C ALA A 46 6.21 5.70 -6.88
N TRP A 47 5.43 6.24 -5.95
CA TRP A 47 4.75 7.52 -6.15
C TRP A 47 5.56 8.64 -5.52
N SER A 48 5.86 9.67 -6.30
CA SER A 48 6.47 10.89 -5.77
C SER A 48 5.41 11.81 -5.14
N ALA A 49 5.85 12.75 -4.30
CA ALA A 49 4.96 13.78 -3.74
C ALA A 49 4.31 14.66 -4.81
N GLU A 50 5.00 14.84 -5.94
CA GLU A 50 4.51 15.58 -7.10
C GLU A 50 3.35 14.83 -7.76
N ASP A 51 3.48 13.51 -7.93
CA ASP A 51 2.44 12.66 -8.53
C ASP A 51 1.16 12.61 -7.68
N LEU A 52 1.31 12.61 -6.35
CA LEU A 52 0.19 12.61 -5.42
C LEU A 52 -0.52 13.97 -5.31
N ARG A 53 -0.05 15.01 -6.04
CA ARG A 53 -0.48 16.42 -5.90
C ARG A 53 -0.56 16.85 -4.43
N ALA A 54 0.36 16.32 -3.64
CA ALA A 54 0.36 16.48 -2.21
C ALA A 54 1.56 17.33 -1.82
N GLU A 55 1.51 18.62 -2.18
CA GLU A 55 2.45 19.61 -1.65
C GLU A 55 2.47 19.49 -0.11
N GLY A 56 3.61 19.07 0.44
CA GLY A 56 3.80 18.86 1.88
C GLY A 56 3.41 17.47 2.43
N LEU A 57 3.32 16.43 1.59
CA LEU A 57 3.21 15.03 2.07
C LEU A 57 4.51 14.58 2.75
N ASP A 58 5.64 14.81 2.07
CA ASP A 58 7.00 14.44 2.50
C ASP A 58 7.44 15.13 3.80
N GLN A 59 6.96 16.36 4.03
CA GLN A 59 7.47 17.20 5.11
C GLN A 59 6.70 17.08 6.44
N LYS A 60 5.48 16.52 6.45
CA LYS A 60 4.64 16.60 7.66
C LYS A 60 3.80 15.38 8.02
N VAL A 61 3.59 14.41 7.13
CA VAL A 61 2.58 13.37 7.40
C VAL A 61 2.94 11.96 6.88
N VAL A 62 3.62 11.84 5.74
CA VAL A 62 4.27 10.59 5.31
C VAL A 62 5.75 10.90 5.24
N GLU A 63 6.44 10.90 6.38
CA GLU A 63 7.90 10.80 6.33
C GLU A 63 8.21 9.38 5.86
N GLY A 64 8.10 9.06 4.57
CA GLY A 64 8.04 7.65 4.16
C GLY A 64 7.82 7.47 2.65
N GLN A 65 7.57 6.24 2.21
CA GLN A 65 7.47 5.90 0.79
C GLN A 65 6.11 5.28 0.44
N VAL A 66 5.56 5.69 -0.70
CA VAL A 66 4.27 5.20 -1.22
C VAL A 66 4.56 4.33 -2.43
N TRP A 67 4.24 3.04 -2.32
CA TRP A 67 4.43 2.05 -3.37
C TRP A 67 3.08 1.57 -3.85
N GLN A 68 2.85 1.57 -5.16
CA GLN A 68 1.67 0.96 -5.77
C GLN A 68 2.07 -0.37 -6.37
N ILE A 69 1.54 -1.48 -5.84
CA ILE A 69 1.81 -2.81 -6.37
C ILE A 69 1.17 -2.93 -7.76
N GLN A 70 1.95 -3.43 -8.71
CA GLN A 70 1.47 -3.64 -10.08
C GLN A 70 0.34 -4.67 -10.09
N PRO A 71 -0.64 -4.57 -11.00
CA PRO A 71 -1.66 -5.60 -11.14
C PRO A 71 -0.99 -6.92 -11.53
N LEU A 72 -0.92 -7.86 -10.59
CA LEU A 72 -0.20 -9.13 -10.80
C LEU A 72 -1.00 -10.09 -11.71
N ASN A 73 -2.33 -10.01 -11.71
CA ASN A 73 -3.19 -10.81 -12.59
C ASN A 73 -4.02 -9.92 -13.52
N ALA A 74 -3.84 -10.08 -14.83
CA ALA A 74 -4.66 -9.40 -15.84
C ALA A 74 -6.15 -9.81 -15.79
N GLU A 75 -6.45 -11.00 -15.26
CA GLU A 75 -7.82 -11.56 -15.13
C GLU A 75 -8.57 -11.09 -13.88
N VAL A 76 -7.86 -10.79 -12.78
CA VAL A 76 -8.41 -10.06 -11.62
C VAL A 76 -8.39 -8.57 -11.98
N GLY A 77 -9.06 -8.25 -13.09
CA GLY A 77 -8.83 -7.03 -13.84
C GLY A 77 -8.99 -5.81 -12.98
N GLN A 78 -7.97 -4.92 -13.00
CA GLN A 78 -8.00 -3.46 -12.79
C GLN A 78 -8.84 -2.86 -11.63
N GLN A 79 -9.50 -3.65 -10.81
CA GLN A 79 -10.46 -3.14 -9.84
C GLN A 79 -9.70 -2.67 -8.62
N TRP A 80 -8.75 -3.47 -8.11
CA TRP A 80 -8.06 -3.18 -6.85
C TRP A 80 -6.77 -2.39 -7.05
N GLY A 81 -6.74 -1.19 -6.46
CA GLY A 81 -5.52 -0.41 -6.29
C GLY A 81 -4.87 -0.75 -4.97
N ILE A 82 -3.73 -1.44 -5.00
CA ILE A 82 -3.00 -1.88 -3.81
C ILE A 82 -1.82 -0.95 -3.58
N PHE A 83 -1.81 -0.32 -2.41
CA PHE A 83 -0.81 0.66 -2.02
C PHE A 83 -0.13 0.23 -0.73
N VAL A 84 1.20 0.15 -0.74
CA VAL A 84 2.02 -0.04 0.46
C VAL A 84 2.55 1.33 0.89
N LEU A 85 2.27 1.68 2.15
CA LEU A 85 2.68 2.93 2.77
C LEU A 85 3.70 2.62 3.84
N GLU A 86 4.96 2.88 3.55
CA GLU A 86 6.04 2.75 4.52
C GLU A 86 6.20 4.06 5.29
N PHE A 87 6.04 4.01 6.60
CA PHE A 87 6.24 5.15 7.49
C PHE A 87 7.67 5.11 8.06
N LYS A 88 8.28 6.26 8.35
CA LYS A 88 9.55 6.37 9.12
C LYS A 88 9.34 6.47 10.62
N ASN A 89 8.10 6.41 11.10
CA ASN A 89 7.81 6.55 12.53
C ASN A 89 6.71 5.58 12.99
N ASP A 90 6.96 4.88 14.09
CA ASP A 90 6.06 3.92 14.74
C ASP A 90 4.88 4.58 15.46
N GLN A 91 4.98 5.89 15.78
CA GLN A 91 3.98 6.64 16.54
C GLN A 91 2.59 6.58 15.90
N ALA A 92 2.53 6.44 14.57
CA ALA A 92 1.29 6.31 13.82
C ALA A 92 0.52 5.02 14.18
N PHE A 93 1.24 3.96 14.52
CA PHE A 93 0.71 2.65 14.91
C PHE A 93 0.44 2.57 16.42
N VAL A 94 1.30 3.16 17.24
CA VAL A 94 1.18 3.13 18.72
C VAL A 94 0.04 4.01 19.24
N THR A 95 -0.12 5.22 18.72
CA THR A 95 -1.09 6.21 19.25
C THR A 95 -2.49 6.11 18.64
N GLY A 96 -2.68 5.27 17.62
CA GLY A 96 -3.95 5.06 16.91
C GLY A 96 -4.48 6.25 16.09
N ARG A 97 -3.90 7.46 16.24
CA ARG A 97 -4.36 8.70 15.60
C ARG A 97 -3.52 9.17 14.41
N GLY A 98 -2.35 8.55 14.18
CA GLY A 98 -1.40 9.04 13.16
C GLY A 98 -1.65 8.55 11.73
N LEU A 99 -2.42 7.47 11.52
CA LEU A 99 -2.55 6.84 10.18
C LEU A 99 -3.65 7.48 9.31
N THR A 100 -4.70 8.04 9.91
CA THR A 100 -5.87 8.53 9.16
C THR A 100 -5.59 9.79 8.34
N GLY A 101 -4.76 10.70 8.85
CA GLY A 101 -4.33 11.91 8.12
C GLY A 101 -3.57 11.58 6.83
N PRO A 102 -2.47 10.78 6.90
CA PRO A 102 -1.72 10.34 5.74
C PRO A 102 -2.57 9.61 4.71
N LEU A 103 -3.35 8.62 5.16
CA LEU A 103 -4.25 7.85 4.29
C LEU A 103 -5.24 8.75 3.54
N ARG A 104 -5.88 9.70 4.24
CA ARG A 104 -6.81 10.64 3.59
C ARG A 104 -6.14 11.55 2.57
N LYS A 105 -4.87 11.92 2.78
CA LYS A 105 -4.12 12.73 1.80
C LYS A 105 -3.77 11.91 0.57
N VAL A 106 -3.25 10.70 0.75
CA VAL A 106 -2.94 9.76 -0.35
C VAL A 106 -4.22 9.45 -1.14
N LEU A 107 -5.34 9.14 -0.48
CA LEU A 107 -6.65 8.96 -1.11
C LEU A 107 -7.10 10.15 -1.96
N ARG A 108 -6.87 11.38 -1.50
CA ARG A 108 -7.23 12.59 -2.26
C ARG A 108 -6.37 12.79 -3.51
N GLY A 109 -5.12 12.34 -3.48
CA GLY A 109 -4.24 12.32 -4.65
C GLY A 109 -4.65 11.25 -5.67
N LEU A 110 -4.95 10.05 -5.18
CA LEU A 110 -5.29 8.88 -6.00
C LEU A 110 -6.69 8.90 -6.60
N VAL A 111 -7.68 9.44 -5.88
CA VAL A 111 -9.07 9.55 -6.34
C VAL A 111 -9.32 11.01 -6.75
N PRO A 112 -9.10 11.39 -8.02
CA PRO A 112 -9.39 12.73 -8.46
C PRO A 112 -10.88 13.02 -8.30
N ASN A 113 -11.19 14.15 -7.68
CA ASN A 113 -12.57 14.64 -7.56
C ASN A 113 -13.17 14.70 -8.97
N ARG A 114 -14.38 14.15 -9.21
CA ARG A 114 -14.98 13.92 -10.55
C ARG A 114 -14.92 15.11 -11.54
N ARG A 115 -14.70 16.34 -11.03
CA ARG A 115 -14.50 17.59 -11.80
C ARG A 115 -13.10 17.80 -12.41
N ASN A 116 -12.04 17.12 -11.92
CA ASN A 116 -10.62 17.37 -12.28
C ASN A 116 -9.91 16.08 -12.70
N ARG A 117 -10.59 15.23 -13.48
CA ARG A 117 -10.02 14.00 -14.04
C ARG A 117 -9.02 14.36 -15.14
N GLN A 118 -7.72 14.30 -14.84
CA GLN A 118 -6.70 14.30 -15.90
C GLN A 118 -6.73 12.95 -16.58
N ALA A 119 -6.75 12.94 -17.92
CA ALA A 119 -6.91 11.74 -18.74
C ALA A 119 -5.75 10.72 -18.60
N ASN A 120 -4.62 11.12 -17.99
CA ASN A 120 -3.39 10.32 -17.92
C ASN A 120 -3.16 9.62 -16.56
N LEU A 121 -4.02 9.82 -15.57
CA LEU A 121 -3.91 9.11 -14.28
C LEU A 121 -4.95 7.99 -14.19
N PRO A 122 -4.58 6.76 -13.77
CA PRO A 122 -5.54 5.71 -13.50
C PRO A 122 -6.47 6.20 -12.38
N ALA A 123 -7.73 6.48 -12.73
CA ALA A 123 -8.75 6.87 -11.77
C ALA A 123 -9.26 5.59 -11.11
N TRP A 124 -8.71 5.27 -9.94
CA TRP A 124 -9.15 4.14 -9.14
C TRP A 124 -10.57 4.39 -8.60
N ASP A 125 -11.37 3.32 -8.56
CA ASP A 125 -12.62 3.36 -7.81
C ASP A 125 -12.31 3.30 -6.32
N ARG A 126 -12.97 4.16 -5.53
CA ARG A 126 -12.70 4.29 -4.11
C ARG A 126 -12.96 2.98 -3.35
N ASP A 127 -13.97 2.23 -3.81
CA ASP A 127 -14.47 1.02 -3.16
C ASP A 127 -13.58 -0.22 -3.42
N ASN A 128 -12.46 -0.04 -4.13
CA ASN A 128 -11.50 -1.09 -4.45
C ASN A 128 -10.07 -0.64 -4.12
N LEU A 129 -9.87 0.08 -3.02
CA LEU A 129 -8.54 0.52 -2.59
C LEU A 129 -8.10 -0.22 -1.34
N LEU A 130 -6.94 -0.87 -1.42
CA LEU A 130 -6.30 -1.53 -0.29
C LEU A 130 -5.00 -0.79 0.05
N PHE A 131 -4.92 -0.28 1.27
CA PHE A 131 -3.71 0.32 1.83
C PHE A 131 -3.10 -0.61 2.87
N ILE A 132 -1.84 -0.95 2.67
CA ILE A 132 -1.00 -1.71 3.59
C ILE A 132 -0.02 -0.71 4.22
N CYS A 133 -0.33 -0.25 5.43
CA CYS A 133 0.56 0.64 6.17
C CYS A 133 1.57 -0.20 6.93
N THR A 134 2.85 0.11 6.80
CA THR A 134 3.94 -0.56 7.51
C THR A 134 4.96 0.41 8.12
N TYR A 135 5.64 -0.02 9.18
CA TYR A 135 6.84 0.61 9.73
C TYR A 135 7.90 -0.48 9.92
N GLU A 136 9.02 -0.36 9.21
CA GLU A 136 10.14 -1.32 9.22
C GLU A 136 9.71 -2.80 9.06
N TYR A 137 8.58 -3.09 8.39
CA TYR A 137 8.02 -4.44 8.28
C TYR A 137 7.73 -5.13 9.64
N LYS A 138 7.62 -4.36 10.73
CA LYS A 138 7.33 -4.85 12.09
C LYS A 138 5.89 -4.59 12.53
N HIS A 139 5.29 -3.54 11.97
CA HIS A 139 3.90 -3.17 12.26
C HIS A 139 3.13 -3.12 10.96
N PHE A 140 1.94 -3.71 10.95
CA PHE A 140 1.06 -3.67 9.79
C PHE A 140 -0.32 -3.16 10.17
N ARG A 141 -0.87 -2.29 9.31
CA ARG A 141 -2.28 -1.93 9.37
C ARG A 141 -2.88 -1.91 7.97
N PHE A 142 -3.92 -2.71 7.81
CA PHE A 142 -4.69 -2.78 6.58
C PHE A 142 -5.86 -1.81 6.67
N ALA A 143 -6.01 -0.98 5.64
CA ALA A 143 -7.16 -0.11 5.48
C ALA A 143 -7.73 -0.35 4.08
N TYR A 144 -8.98 -0.79 4.02
CA TYR A 144 -9.74 -0.89 2.78
C TYR A 144 -10.77 0.24 2.75
N PHE A 145 -11.11 0.71 1.55
CA PHE A 145 -12.12 1.74 1.32
C PHE A 145 -13.17 1.25 0.34
#